data_AF-A0A6P4J7W1-F1
#
_entry.id   AF-A0A6P4J7W1-F1
#
_cell.length_a   1.000
_cell.length_b   1.000
_cell.length_c   1.000
_cell.angle_alpha   90.00
_cell.angle_beta   90.00
_cell.angle_gamma   90.00
#
_symmetry.space_group_name_H-M   'P 1'
#
loop_
_entity.id
_entity.type
_entity.pdbx_description
1 polymer ?
#
loop_
_entity_poly.entity_id
_entity_poly.type
_entity_poly.pdbx_seq_one_letter_code
_entity_poly.pdbx_strand_id
1 'polypeptide(L)'
;MKMKYQLTPSGSSSVQPSSSLDIELEELQEEELQDEECMQKEKFSDEDFSNNSEDLYAYKHLLEERALLEREVNALKLKVLALQIQTNHHEKQLNKLCHENQQKATFSRSIKRNLMLATRQSLQSQTPETFPNQLLSQIFEGFSSDDKIFKNHFKKLDNELAQIVQTACVLAYKRRKPSLQINVAEKLKGLKQKLILKYETQLAEQDKSRPINNGAIKQQCFQMFKQFLRSSCRDTSFSREYLKQLEMFYEEEISKLE
;
A
#
# COMPACT_ATOMS: atom_id res chain seq x y z
N MET A 1 10.07 -16.94 -35.55
CA MET A 1 11.40 -16.85 -34.88
C MET A 1 11.36 -17.71 -33.62
N LYS A 2 12.03 -18.86 -33.64
CA LYS A 2 12.21 -19.76 -32.48
C LYS A 2 13.56 -19.42 -31.86
N MET A 3 13.61 -19.09 -30.57
CA MET A 3 14.86 -18.97 -29.81
C MET A 3 14.93 -20.11 -28.81
N LYS A 4 15.87 -21.03 -29.06
CA LYS A 4 16.34 -22.09 -28.16
C LYS A 4 17.53 -21.52 -27.38
N TYR A 5 17.57 -21.70 -26.07
CA TYR A 5 18.78 -21.62 -25.24
C TYR A 5 18.67 -22.78 -24.22
N GLN A 6 19.22 -23.96 -24.55
CA GLN A 6 20.56 -24.46 -24.19
C GLN A 6 20.84 -24.41 -22.68
N LEU A 7 20.69 -25.60 -22.07
CA LEU A 7 21.16 -26.01 -20.77
C LEU A 7 22.69 -26.17 -20.78
N THR A 8 23.35 -25.66 -19.75
CA THR A 8 24.71 -26.06 -19.35
C THR A 8 24.70 -26.36 -17.85
N PRO A 9 25.20 -27.53 -17.40
CA PRO A 9 25.43 -27.80 -15.99
C PRO A 9 26.92 -27.61 -15.66
N SER A 10 27.23 -26.78 -14.66
CA SER A 10 28.56 -26.74 -14.06
C SER A 10 28.51 -26.10 -12.67
N GLY A 11 28.81 -26.89 -11.65
CA GLY A 11 28.83 -26.45 -10.26
C GLY A 11 28.76 -27.59 -9.26
N SER A 12 29.56 -28.64 -9.47
CA SER A 12 29.83 -29.69 -8.49
C SER A 12 30.63 -29.09 -7.33
N SER A 13 29.97 -28.72 -6.24
CA SER A 13 30.66 -28.49 -4.97
C SER A 13 30.88 -29.85 -4.32
N SER A 14 32.08 -30.37 -4.55
CA SER A 14 32.68 -31.51 -3.87
C SER A 14 32.47 -31.42 -2.37
N VAL A 15 31.74 -32.40 -1.82
CA VAL A 15 31.82 -32.77 -0.41
C VAL A 15 33.24 -33.27 -0.18
N GLN A 16 34.08 -32.50 0.52
CA GLN A 16 35.32 -33.05 1.06
C GLN A 16 34.95 -33.96 2.24
N PRO A 17 35.35 -35.24 2.23
CA PRO A 17 35.23 -36.09 3.40
C PRO A 17 36.32 -35.71 4.40
N SER A 18 35.92 -35.58 5.67
CA SER A 18 36.52 -36.04 6.92
C SER A 18 37.96 -36.60 6.96
N SER A 19 38.92 -36.15 6.16
CA SER A 19 40.26 -36.77 6.10
C SER A 19 41.28 -36.22 7.08
N SER A 20 40.93 -35.20 7.87
CA SER A 20 41.89 -34.57 8.80
C SER A 20 41.90 -35.22 10.19
N LEU A 21 40.80 -35.89 10.57
CA LEU A 21 40.64 -36.47 11.90
C LEU A 21 41.15 -37.91 12.00
N ASP A 22 41.11 -38.66 10.90
CA ASP A 22 41.68 -40.00 10.85
C ASP A 22 43.22 -39.95 10.94
N ILE A 23 43.84 -38.86 10.43
CA ILE A 23 45.29 -38.65 10.46
C ILE A 23 45.77 -38.29 11.87
N GLU A 24 45.08 -37.42 12.60
CA GLU A 24 45.49 -37.02 13.96
C GLU A 24 45.28 -38.14 15.00
N LEU A 25 44.34 -39.07 14.76
CA LEU A 25 44.14 -40.25 15.62
C LEU A 25 45.16 -41.37 15.32
N GLU A 26 45.57 -41.54 14.06
CA GLU A 26 46.66 -42.46 13.70
C GLU A 26 48.01 -41.97 14.23
N GLU A 27 48.33 -40.67 14.13
CA GLU A 27 49.56 -40.09 14.71
C GLU A 27 49.65 -40.28 16.23
N LEU A 28 48.52 -40.16 16.95
CA LEU A 28 48.47 -40.38 18.39
C LEU A 28 48.57 -41.87 18.80
N GLN A 29 48.18 -42.81 17.92
CA GLN A 29 48.37 -44.24 18.14
C GLN A 29 49.80 -44.71 17.79
N GLU A 30 50.45 -44.07 16.81
CA GLU A 30 51.84 -44.36 16.45
C GLU A 30 52.85 -43.83 17.49
N GLU A 31 52.60 -42.68 18.12
CA GLU A 31 53.42 -42.19 19.25
C GLU A 31 53.33 -43.11 20.49
N GLU A 32 52.15 -43.67 20.78
CA GLU A 32 51.93 -44.55 21.94
C GLU A 32 52.67 -45.90 21.78
N LEU A 33 52.78 -46.41 20.54
CA LEU A 33 53.54 -47.62 20.22
C LEU A 33 55.07 -47.40 20.30
N GLN A 34 55.57 -46.20 19.98
CA GLN A 34 57.00 -45.87 20.10
C GLN A 34 57.44 -45.71 21.56
N ASP A 35 56.58 -45.15 22.42
CA ASP A 35 56.88 -44.99 23.85
C ASP A 35 56.83 -46.31 24.64
N GLU A 36 55.95 -47.26 24.27
CA GLU A 36 55.99 -48.62 24.83
C GLU A 36 57.26 -49.40 24.41
N GLU A 37 57.73 -49.21 23.18
CA GLU A 37 58.95 -49.87 22.66
C GLU A 37 60.23 -49.29 23.27
N CYS A 38 60.21 -48.01 23.68
CA CYS A 38 61.30 -47.36 24.41
C CYS A 38 61.40 -47.89 25.87
N MET A 39 60.26 -48.09 26.54
CA MET A 39 60.20 -48.59 27.91
C MET A 39 60.58 -50.09 28.05
N GLN A 40 60.43 -50.90 27.00
CA GLN A 40 60.84 -52.32 27.03
C GLN A 40 62.34 -52.54 26.76
N LYS A 41 63.07 -51.52 26.29
CA LYS A 41 64.51 -51.62 26.00
C LYS A 41 65.43 -51.25 27.15
N GLU A 42 64.91 -50.70 28.24
CA GLU A 42 65.71 -50.41 29.45
C GLU A 42 65.67 -51.61 30.42
N LYS A 43 66.19 -52.76 29.95
CA LYS A 43 66.67 -53.79 30.88
C LYS A 43 67.92 -53.24 31.55
N PHE A 44 67.75 -52.72 32.76
CA PHE A 44 68.84 -52.46 33.69
C PHE A 44 69.76 -53.69 33.74
N SER A 45 71.04 -53.51 33.38
CA SER A 45 72.08 -54.50 33.64
C SER A 45 72.38 -54.53 35.14
N ASP A 46 72.36 -55.72 35.73
CA ASP A 46 72.62 -56.00 37.16
C ASP A 46 74.09 -55.78 37.61
N GLU A 47 74.82 -54.85 36.99
CA GLU A 47 76.19 -54.49 37.40
C GLU A 47 76.22 -53.03 37.84
N ASP A 48 75.72 -52.76 39.06
CA ASP A 48 76.20 -51.73 40.00
C ASP A 48 75.19 -51.53 41.16
N PHE A 49 74.98 -52.57 41.97
CA PHE A 49 74.29 -52.41 43.26
C PHE A 49 75.25 -51.86 44.32
N SER A 50 75.44 -50.54 44.32
CA SER A 50 75.72 -49.80 45.55
C SER A 50 74.41 -49.64 46.31
N ASN A 51 74.28 -50.30 47.46
CA ASN A 51 73.10 -50.31 48.33
C ASN A 51 72.81 -48.93 48.96
N ASN A 52 72.30 -47.98 48.17
CA ASN A 52 71.62 -46.80 48.68
C ASN A 52 70.11 -47.03 48.58
N SER A 53 69.52 -47.46 49.69
CA SER A 53 68.09 -47.63 49.89
C SER A 53 67.28 -46.42 49.36
N GLU A 54 67.80 -45.20 49.50
CA GLU A 54 67.17 -43.95 49.08
C GLU A 54 66.96 -43.84 47.56
N ASP A 55 67.91 -44.31 46.74
CA ASP A 55 67.83 -44.22 45.27
C ASP A 55 66.75 -45.16 44.71
N LEU A 56 66.58 -46.34 45.32
CA LEU A 56 65.53 -47.29 44.95
C LEU A 56 64.13 -46.78 45.33
N TYR A 57 64.00 -46.08 46.47
CA TYR A 57 62.74 -45.45 46.87
C TYR A 57 62.38 -44.26 45.96
N ALA A 58 63.35 -43.44 45.57
CA ALA A 58 63.14 -42.35 44.63
C ALA A 58 62.71 -42.85 43.24
N TYR A 59 63.32 -43.92 42.74
CA TYR A 59 62.93 -44.53 41.46
C TYR A 59 61.50 -45.09 41.49
N LYS A 60 61.11 -45.78 42.57
CA LYS A 60 59.73 -46.26 42.74
C LYS A 60 58.72 -45.12 42.80
N HIS A 61 59.04 -44.04 43.53
CA HIS A 61 58.18 -42.86 43.60
C HIS A 61 57.98 -42.21 42.22
N LEU A 62 59.05 -42.07 41.42
CA LEU A 62 58.97 -41.53 40.06
C LEU A 62 58.14 -42.41 39.13
N LEU A 63 58.22 -43.74 39.25
CA LEU A 63 57.37 -44.65 38.48
C LEU A 63 55.89 -44.53 38.85
N GLU A 64 55.57 -44.40 40.14
CA GLU A 64 54.21 -44.16 40.62
C GLU A 64 53.67 -42.81 40.14
N GLU A 65 54.49 -41.76 40.21
CA GLU A 65 54.14 -40.41 39.72
C GLU A 65 53.93 -40.41 38.20
N ARG A 66 54.79 -41.08 37.44
CA ARG A 66 54.61 -41.26 35.98
C ARG A 66 53.29 -41.96 35.66
N ALA A 67 52.98 -43.06 36.36
CA ALA A 67 51.73 -43.79 36.14
C ALA A 67 50.49 -42.96 36.54
N LEU A 68 50.59 -42.09 37.55
CA LEU A 68 49.53 -41.15 37.90
C LEU A 68 49.33 -40.08 36.84
N LEU A 69 50.43 -39.46 36.38
CA LEU A 69 50.39 -38.45 35.31
C LEU A 69 49.84 -39.02 34.01
N GLU A 70 50.21 -40.25 33.64
CA GLU A 70 49.69 -40.95 32.46
C GLU A 70 48.17 -41.16 32.55
N ARG A 71 47.67 -41.54 33.73
CA ARG A 71 46.22 -41.64 33.97
C ARG A 71 45.53 -40.28 33.88
N GLU A 72 46.13 -39.22 34.40
CA GLU A 72 45.59 -37.86 34.29
C GLU A 72 45.54 -37.39 32.83
N VAL A 73 46.61 -37.63 32.06
CA VAL A 73 46.66 -37.33 30.63
C VAL A 73 45.57 -38.09 29.89
N ASN A 74 45.41 -39.40 30.14
CA ASN A 74 44.37 -40.20 29.49
C ASN A 74 42.95 -39.74 29.89
N ALA A 75 42.73 -39.36 31.15
CA ALA A 75 41.47 -38.77 31.58
C ALA A 75 41.18 -37.42 30.89
N LEU A 76 42.20 -36.59 30.71
CA LEU A 76 42.08 -35.32 29.98
C LEU A 76 41.82 -35.54 28.48
N LYS A 77 42.53 -36.48 27.83
CA LYS A 77 42.27 -36.89 26.43
C LYS A 77 40.81 -37.30 26.24
N LEU A 78 40.29 -38.17 27.11
CA LEU A 78 38.89 -38.59 27.08
C LEU A 78 37.92 -37.40 27.27
N LYS A 79 38.24 -36.48 28.18
CA LYS A 79 37.42 -35.29 28.42
C LYS A 79 37.42 -34.35 27.21
N VAL A 80 38.55 -34.17 26.54
CA VAL A 80 38.65 -33.39 25.30
C VAL A 80 37.80 -34.02 24.21
N LEU A 81 37.91 -35.33 23.98
CA LEU A 81 37.10 -36.04 22.99
C LEU A 81 35.59 -35.91 23.28
N ALA A 82 35.18 -36.06 24.56
CA ALA A 82 33.79 -35.91 24.96
C ALA A 82 33.26 -34.48 24.67
N LEU A 83 34.05 -33.45 24.98
CA LEU A 83 33.71 -32.05 24.69
C LEU A 83 33.67 -31.76 23.18
N GLN A 84 34.54 -32.39 22.40
CA GLN A 84 34.56 -32.25 20.94
C GLN A 84 33.31 -32.88 20.32
N ILE A 85 32.90 -34.08 20.77
CA ILE A 85 31.65 -34.71 20.34
C ILE A 85 30.45 -33.81 20.69
N GLN A 86 30.44 -33.25 21.90
CA GLN A 86 29.36 -32.36 22.34
C GLN A 86 29.32 -31.06 21.52
N THR A 87 30.48 -30.46 21.24
CA THR A 87 30.59 -29.26 20.39
C THR A 87 30.06 -29.54 18.98
N ASN A 88 30.51 -30.64 18.36
CA ASN A 88 30.05 -31.07 17.04
C ASN A 88 28.54 -31.33 17.00
N HIS A 89 27.98 -31.90 18.09
CA HIS A 89 26.55 -32.12 18.20
C HIS A 89 25.76 -30.81 18.24
N HIS A 90 26.20 -29.85 19.08
CA HIS A 90 25.56 -28.54 19.20
C HIS A 90 25.67 -27.72 17.91
N GLU A 91 26.81 -27.78 17.22
CA GLU A 91 26.99 -27.10 15.93
C GLU A 91 26.03 -27.64 14.86
N LYS A 92 25.86 -28.96 14.78
CA LYS A 92 24.88 -29.58 13.88
C LYS A 92 23.45 -29.13 14.21
N GLN A 93 23.09 -29.04 15.49
CA GLN A 93 21.78 -28.54 15.90
C GLN A 93 21.59 -27.05 15.54
N LEU A 94 22.59 -26.21 15.79
CA LEU A 94 22.54 -24.79 15.42
C LEU A 94 22.36 -24.58 13.92
N ASN A 95 23.10 -25.34 13.10
CA ASN A 95 22.98 -25.27 11.65
C ASN A 95 21.58 -25.67 11.17
N LYS A 96 21.00 -26.73 11.76
CA LYS A 96 19.62 -27.14 11.48
C LYS A 96 18.62 -26.03 11.83
N LEU A 97 18.71 -25.48 13.04
CA LEU A 97 17.81 -24.40 13.49
C LEU A 97 17.97 -23.13 12.65
N CYS A 98 19.20 -22.78 12.26
CA CYS A 98 19.47 -21.64 11.39
C CYS A 98 18.80 -21.83 10.01
N HIS A 99 18.92 -23.03 9.43
CA HIS A 99 18.27 -23.34 8.15
C HIS A 99 16.75 -23.29 8.26
N GLU A 100 16.16 -23.89 9.29
CA GLU A 100 14.72 -23.82 9.55
C GLU A 100 14.23 -22.37 9.72
N ASN A 101 15.00 -21.54 10.42
CA ASN A 101 14.66 -20.13 10.61
C ASN A 101 14.71 -19.35 9.28
N GLN A 102 15.73 -19.58 8.45
CA GLN A 102 15.82 -18.97 7.12
C GLN A 102 14.65 -19.40 6.21
N GLN A 103 14.26 -20.68 6.23
CA GLN A 103 13.10 -21.16 5.48
C GLN A 103 11.80 -20.53 5.98
N LYS A 104 11.58 -20.45 7.29
CA LYS A 104 10.40 -19.78 7.88
C LYS A 104 10.37 -18.29 7.53
N ALA A 105 11.51 -17.61 7.58
CA ALA A 105 11.61 -16.18 7.24
C ALA A 105 11.31 -15.92 5.76
N THR A 106 11.82 -16.74 4.85
CA THR A 106 11.55 -16.61 3.40
C THR A 106 10.09 -16.91 3.07
N PHE A 107 9.52 -17.97 3.65
CA PHE A 107 8.09 -18.29 3.52
C PHE A 107 7.19 -17.15 4.02
N SER A 108 7.48 -16.60 5.21
CA SER A 108 6.73 -15.47 5.78
C SER A 108 6.79 -14.22 4.90
N ARG A 109 7.98 -13.88 4.38
CA ARG A 109 8.13 -12.75 3.43
C ARG A 109 7.33 -12.97 2.14
N SER A 110 7.32 -14.20 1.63
CA SER A 110 6.53 -14.57 0.44
C SER A 110 5.04 -14.40 0.68
N ILE A 111 4.50 -14.93 1.78
CA ILE A 111 3.10 -14.76 2.18
C ILE A 111 2.74 -13.28 2.28
N LYS A 112 3.56 -12.50 3.00
CA LYS A 112 3.32 -11.05 3.17
C LYS A 112 3.28 -10.34 1.82
N ARG A 113 4.21 -10.65 0.93
CA ARG A 113 4.25 -10.06 -0.42
C ARG A 113 3.00 -10.41 -1.21
N ASN A 114 2.59 -11.68 -1.23
CA ASN A 114 1.42 -12.14 -1.96
C ASN A 114 0.13 -11.50 -1.41
N LEU A 115 0.00 -11.45 -0.08
CA LEU A 115 -1.14 -10.80 0.57
C LEU A 115 -1.21 -9.32 0.18
N MET A 116 -0.11 -8.59 0.26
CA MET A 116 -0.08 -7.16 -0.10
C MET A 116 -0.42 -6.91 -1.57
N LEU A 117 0.05 -7.78 -2.48
CA LEU A 117 -0.26 -7.69 -3.90
C LEU A 117 -1.75 -7.98 -4.16
N ALA A 118 -2.29 -9.05 -3.57
CA ALA A 118 -3.69 -9.42 -3.71
C ALA A 118 -4.63 -8.33 -3.14
N THR A 119 -4.31 -7.77 -1.97
CA THR A 119 -5.03 -6.62 -1.40
C THR A 119 -5.01 -5.42 -2.30
N ARG A 120 -3.84 -5.08 -2.87
CA ARG A 120 -3.74 -3.96 -3.80
C ARG A 120 -4.59 -4.20 -5.06
N GLN A 121 -4.51 -5.38 -5.64
CA GLN A 121 -5.29 -5.73 -6.83
C GLN A 121 -6.78 -5.71 -6.55
N SER A 122 -7.21 -6.27 -5.42
CA SER A 122 -8.62 -6.28 -5.02
C SER A 122 -9.15 -4.86 -4.85
N LEU A 123 -8.45 -4.00 -4.11
CA LEU A 123 -8.83 -2.60 -3.96
C LEU A 123 -8.86 -1.83 -5.28
N GLN A 124 -7.93 -2.10 -6.19
CA GLN A 124 -7.89 -1.47 -7.51
C GLN A 124 -9.03 -1.95 -8.43
N SER A 125 -9.49 -3.18 -8.26
CA SER A 125 -10.58 -3.75 -9.06
C SER A 125 -11.97 -3.27 -8.61
N GLN A 126 -12.08 -2.72 -7.40
CA GLN A 126 -13.35 -2.28 -6.83
C GLN A 126 -13.71 -0.87 -7.31
N THR A 127 -14.94 -0.75 -7.79
CA THR A 127 -15.62 0.52 -8.09
C THR A 127 -16.50 0.93 -6.91
N PRO A 128 -16.95 2.19 -6.82
CA PRO A 128 -17.88 2.63 -5.77
C PRO A 128 -19.19 1.81 -5.69
N GLU A 129 -19.59 1.18 -6.80
CA GLU A 129 -20.79 0.33 -6.88
C GLU A 129 -20.51 -1.13 -6.48
N THR A 130 -19.27 -1.57 -6.62
CA THR A 130 -18.87 -2.95 -6.33
C THR A 130 -18.12 -3.09 -5.01
N PHE A 131 -17.69 -2.00 -4.38
CA PHE A 131 -17.11 -2.02 -3.04
C PHE A 131 -18.18 -2.32 -1.97
N PRO A 132 -17.96 -3.23 -1.01
CA PRO A 132 -16.76 -4.05 -0.76
C PRO A 132 -16.92 -5.50 -1.24
N ASN A 133 -17.68 -5.74 -2.32
CA ASN A 133 -17.97 -7.09 -2.80
C ASN A 133 -16.67 -7.83 -3.15
N GLN A 134 -16.56 -9.06 -2.65
CA GLN A 134 -15.45 -9.99 -2.95
C GLN A 134 -14.06 -9.51 -2.50
N LEU A 135 -13.95 -8.52 -1.60
CA LEU A 135 -12.68 -8.00 -1.12
C LEU A 135 -11.81 -9.11 -0.53
N LEU A 136 -12.34 -9.81 0.48
CA LEU A 136 -11.62 -10.84 1.20
C LEU A 136 -11.46 -12.10 0.33
N SER A 137 -12.49 -12.43 -0.44
CA SER A 137 -12.44 -13.57 -1.37
C SER A 137 -11.30 -13.44 -2.37
N GLN A 138 -11.05 -12.24 -2.91
CA GLN A 138 -9.94 -11.98 -3.83
C GLN A 138 -8.57 -11.93 -3.13
N ILE A 139 -8.51 -11.34 -1.93
CA ILE A 139 -7.26 -11.29 -1.14
C ILE A 139 -6.76 -12.70 -0.81
N PHE A 140 -7.68 -13.59 -0.46
CA PHE A 140 -7.35 -14.94 0.00
C PHE A 140 -7.43 -16.03 -1.09
N GLU A 141 -7.70 -15.66 -2.34
CA GLU A 141 -7.81 -16.59 -3.47
C GLU A 141 -6.53 -17.44 -3.63
N GLY A 142 -5.35 -16.81 -3.58
CA GLY A 142 -4.06 -17.49 -3.72
C GLY A 142 -3.63 -18.35 -2.53
N PHE A 143 -4.34 -18.29 -1.40
CA PHE A 143 -4.07 -19.10 -0.20
C PHE A 143 -4.95 -20.34 -0.10
N SER A 144 -5.97 -20.44 -0.96
CA SER A 144 -7.02 -21.45 -0.88
C SER A 144 -6.81 -22.51 -1.95
N SER A 145 -5.76 -23.30 -1.77
CA SER A 145 -5.57 -24.56 -2.49
C SER A 145 -6.72 -25.50 -2.12
N ASP A 146 -7.75 -25.54 -2.97
CA ASP A 146 -8.92 -26.45 -3.00
C ASP A 146 -9.91 -26.47 -1.82
N ASP A 147 -9.69 -25.70 -0.76
CA ASP A 147 -10.58 -25.75 0.41
C ASP A 147 -11.88 -24.94 0.21
N LYS A 148 -12.96 -25.63 -0.23
CA LYS A 148 -14.30 -25.05 -0.45
C LYS A 148 -14.86 -24.38 0.80
N ILE A 149 -14.54 -24.90 1.99
CA ILE A 149 -15.02 -24.34 3.27
C ILE A 149 -14.40 -22.97 3.49
N PHE A 150 -13.10 -22.87 3.25
CA PHE A 150 -12.34 -21.63 3.38
C PHE A 150 -12.84 -20.57 2.39
N LYS A 151 -13.06 -20.91 1.11
CA LYS A 151 -13.64 -19.98 0.12
C LYS A 151 -15.04 -19.50 0.50
N ASN A 152 -15.88 -20.41 1.02
CA ASN A 152 -17.23 -20.04 1.48
C ASN A 152 -17.22 -19.14 2.71
N HIS A 153 -16.22 -19.29 3.59
CA HIS A 153 -16.06 -18.42 4.75
C HIS A 153 -15.79 -16.96 4.35
N PHE A 154 -14.83 -16.71 3.45
CA PHE A 154 -14.57 -15.34 2.98
C PHE A 154 -15.72 -14.74 2.19
N LYS A 155 -16.45 -15.55 1.42
CA LYS A 155 -17.66 -15.10 0.75
C LYS A 155 -18.73 -14.64 1.74
N LYS A 156 -18.88 -15.33 2.89
CA LYS A 156 -19.79 -14.89 3.96
C LYS A 156 -19.33 -13.59 4.58
N LEU A 157 -18.04 -13.45 4.89
CA LEU A 157 -17.48 -12.22 5.43
C LEU A 157 -17.63 -11.04 4.48
N ASP A 158 -17.45 -11.25 3.17
CA ASP A 158 -17.67 -10.20 2.17
C ASP A 158 -19.14 -9.76 2.14
N ASN A 159 -20.09 -10.69 2.27
CA ASN A 159 -21.52 -10.35 2.34
C ASN A 159 -21.86 -9.56 3.61
N GLU A 160 -21.31 -9.96 4.77
CA GLU A 160 -21.49 -9.23 6.03
C GLU A 160 -20.88 -7.82 5.95
N LEU A 161 -19.68 -7.71 5.37
CA LEU A 161 -19.01 -6.43 5.15
C LEU A 161 -19.84 -5.53 4.22
N ALA A 162 -20.41 -6.08 3.16
CA ALA A 162 -21.30 -5.34 2.26
C ALA A 162 -22.53 -4.81 3.01
N GLN A 163 -23.15 -5.59 3.88
CA GLN A 163 -24.29 -5.15 4.71
C GLN A 163 -23.89 -4.02 5.68
N ILE A 164 -22.73 -4.13 6.32
CA ILE A 164 -22.22 -3.10 7.23
C ILE A 164 -21.99 -1.79 6.47
N VAL A 165 -21.29 -1.85 5.32
CA VAL A 165 -21.02 -0.67 4.49
C VAL A 165 -22.31 -0.06 3.98
N GLN A 166 -23.25 -0.86 3.48
CA GLN A 166 -24.55 -0.38 3.01
C GLN A 166 -25.31 0.33 4.15
N THR A 167 -25.33 -0.25 5.34
CA THR A 167 -25.98 0.36 6.52
C THR A 167 -25.32 1.69 6.88
N ALA A 168 -23.99 1.73 6.91
CA ALA A 168 -23.24 2.96 7.18
C ALA A 168 -23.52 4.05 6.13
N CYS A 169 -23.55 3.70 4.83
CA CYS A 169 -23.89 4.61 3.75
C CYS A 169 -25.32 5.16 3.88
N VAL A 170 -26.30 4.31 4.19
CA VAL A 170 -27.70 4.72 4.41
C VAL A 170 -27.79 5.67 5.61
N LEU A 171 -27.11 5.38 6.71
CA LEU A 171 -27.10 6.24 7.90
C LEU A 171 -26.45 7.60 7.60
N ALA A 172 -25.30 7.61 6.91
CA ALA A 172 -24.63 8.83 6.49
C ALA A 172 -25.53 9.68 5.57
N TYR A 173 -26.22 9.04 4.61
CA TYR A 173 -27.17 9.71 3.75
C TYR A 173 -28.36 10.30 4.52
N LYS A 174 -28.98 9.50 5.41
CA LYS A 174 -30.08 9.97 6.28
C LYS A 174 -29.66 11.16 7.14
N ARG A 175 -28.43 11.17 7.64
CA ARG A 175 -27.87 12.30 8.41
C ARG A 175 -27.63 13.55 7.56
N ARG A 176 -27.23 13.39 6.29
CA ARG A 176 -26.92 14.50 5.38
C ARG A 176 -28.13 15.06 4.64
N LYS A 177 -29.17 14.25 4.41
CA LYS A 177 -30.38 14.64 3.66
C LYS A 177 -31.04 15.93 4.19
N PRO A 178 -31.22 16.14 5.51
CA PRO A 178 -31.87 17.34 6.01
C PRO A 178 -31.10 18.63 5.68
N SER A 179 -29.77 18.63 5.84
CA SER A 179 -28.95 19.82 5.55
C SER A 179 -28.91 20.14 4.06
N LEU A 180 -28.90 19.12 3.20
CA LEU A 180 -29.03 19.29 1.76
C LEU A 180 -30.39 19.90 1.38
N GLN A 181 -31.49 19.42 1.97
CA GLN A 181 -32.82 19.96 1.70
C GLN A 181 -32.95 21.43 2.11
N ILE A 182 -32.39 21.82 3.26
CA ILE A 182 -32.36 23.22 3.72
C ILE A 182 -31.60 24.09 2.70
N ASN A 183 -30.39 23.69 2.32
CA ASN A 183 -29.58 24.42 1.33
C ASN A 183 -30.28 24.55 -0.03
N VAL A 184 -30.96 23.49 -0.48
CA VAL A 184 -31.73 23.53 -1.74
C VAL A 184 -32.91 24.50 -1.63
N ALA A 185 -33.64 24.47 -0.51
CA ALA A 185 -34.76 25.38 -0.28
C ALA A 185 -34.32 26.85 -0.22
N GLU A 186 -33.19 27.14 0.42
CA GLU A 186 -32.59 28.49 0.46
C GLU A 186 -32.17 28.98 -0.92
N LYS A 187 -31.48 28.13 -1.70
CA LYS A 187 -31.11 28.46 -3.09
C LYS A 187 -32.33 28.72 -3.95
N LEU A 188 -33.37 27.89 -3.80
CA LEU A 188 -34.62 28.03 -4.55
C LEU A 188 -35.36 29.33 -4.17
N LYS A 189 -35.36 29.72 -2.88
CA LYS A 189 -35.88 31.01 -2.42
C LYS A 189 -35.11 32.18 -3.04
N GLY A 190 -33.78 32.11 -3.04
CA GLY A 190 -32.93 33.15 -3.65
C GLY A 190 -33.15 33.27 -5.16
N LEU A 191 -33.31 32.15 -5.87
CA LEU A 191 -33.62 32.16 -7.31
C LEU A 191 -35.00 32.73 -7.60
N LYS A 192 -36.02 32.40 -6.80
CA LYS A 192 -37.36 33.00 -6.92
C LYS A 192 -37.32 34.52 -6.72
N GLN A 193 -36.60 35.00 -5.72
CA GLN A 193 -36.43 36.43 -5.48
C GLN A 193 -35.72 37.13 -6.65
N LYS A 194 -34.66 36.54 -7.20
CA LYS A 194 -33.99 37.07 -8.38
C LYS A 194 -34.91 37.13 -9.60
N LEU A 195 -35.76 36.12 -9.78
CA LEU A 195 -36.73 36.09 -10.88
C LEU A 195 -37.78 37.19 -10.74
N ILE A 196 -38.32 37.38 -9.52
CA ILE A 196 -39.27 38.46 -9.21
C ILE A 196 -38.64 39.82 -9.52
N LEU A 197 -37.46 40.10 -8.99
CA LEU A 197 -36.74 41.35 -9.23
C LEU A 197 -36.50 41.60 -10.72
N LYS A 198 -36.18 40.57 -11.50
CA LYS A 198 -35.97 40.69 -12.95
C LYS A 198 -37.26 41.13 -13.66
N TYR A 199 -38.40 40.53 -13.32
CA TYR A 199 -39.69 40.90 -13.92
C TYR A 199 -40.17 42.28 -13.45
N GLU A 200 -40.01 42.62 -12.18
CA GLU A 200 -40.32 43.96 -11.67
C GLU A 200 -39.48 45.04 -12.36
N THR A 201 -38.19 44.77 -12.59
CA THR A 201 -37.31 45.68 -13.34
C THR A 201 -37.77 45.83 -14.80
N GLN A 202 -38.12 44.73 -15.46
CA GLN A 202 -38.65 44.76 -16.83
C GLN A 202 -39.98 45.53 -16.92
N LEU A 203 -40.89 45.33 -15.97
CA LEU A 203 -42.14 46.09 -15.88
C LEU A 203 -41.87 47.58 -15.69
N ALA A 204 -40.96 47.94 -14.78
CA ALA A 204 -40.60 49.34 -14.55
C ALA A 204 -39.95 49.99 -15.78
N GLU A 205 -39.11 49.26 -16.53
CA GLU A 205 -38.55 49.73 -17.81
C GLU A 205 -39.64 49.89 -18.88
N GLN A 206 -40.60 48.97 -18.92
CA GLN A 206 -41.73 49.05 -19.83
C GLN A 206 -42.63 50.25 -19.50
N ASP A 207 -42.94 50.49 -18.23
CA ASP A 207 -43.74 51.63 -17.79
C ASP A 207 -43.04 52.97 -18.09
N LYS A 208 -41.72 53.04 -17.99
CA LYS A 208 -40.93 54.22 -18.39
C LYS A 208 -40.91 54.45 -19.89
N SER A 209 -40.81 53.39 -20.68
CA SER A 209 -40.75 53.48 -22.14
C SER A 209 -42.13 53.69 -22.80
N ARG A 210 -43.22 53.31 -22.12
CA ARG A 210 -44.60 53.47 -22.61
C ARG A 210 -45.01 54.92 -22.92
N PRO A 211 -44.79 55.93 -22.05
CA PRO A 211 -45.14 57.32 -22.37
C PRO A 211 -44.29 57.86 -23.53
N ILE A 212 -43.00 57.51 -23.58
CA ILE A 212 -42.08 57.91 -24.66
C ILE A 212 -42.57 57.35 -26.00
N ASN A 213 -42.90 56.05 -26.05
CA ASN A 213 -43.42 55.40 -27.24
C ASN A 213 -44.79 55.96 -27.64
N ASN A 214 -45.69 56.21 -26.68
CA ASN A 214 -46.99 56.80 -26.96
C ASN A 214 -46.85 58.23 -27.51
N GLY A 215 -45.93 59.03 -26.97
CA GLY A 215 -45.59 60.35 -27.49
C GLY A 215 -45.09 60.28 -28.93
N ALA A 216 -44.16 59.37 -29.21
CA ALA A 216 -43.64 59.15 -30.56
C ALA A 216 -44.73 58.73 -31.55
N ILE A 217 -45.63 57.81 -31.16
CA ILE A 217 -46.78 57.38 -31.99
C ILE A 217 -47.72 58.56 -32.26
N LYS A 218 -48.09 59.33 -31.23
CA LYS A 218 -48.93 60.53 -31.38
C LYS A 218 -48.32 61.49 -32.38
N GLN A 219 -47.03 61.81 -32.21
CA GLN A 219 -46.30 62.71 -33.09
C GLN A 219 -46.22 62.18 -34.53
N GLN A 220 -46.00 60.87 -34.72
CA GLN A 220 -45.97 60.24 -36.02
C GLN A 220 -47.34 60.27 -36.72
N CYS A 221 -48.42 59.99 -35.99
CA CYS A 221 -49.79 60.13 -36.50
C CYS A 221 -50.07 61.57 -36.94
N PHE A 222 -49.64 62.56 -36.17
CA PHE A 222 -49.80 63.97 -36.53
C PHE A 222 -48.96 64.35 -37.76
N GLN A 223 -47.74 63.84 -37.89
CA GLN A 223 -46.92 64.05 -39.09
C GLN A 223 -47.58 63.44 -40.34
N MET A 224 -48.12 62.22 -40.24
CA MET A 224 -48.87 61.62 -41.35
C MET A 224 -50.11 62.43 -41.70
N PHE A 225 -50.82 62.97 -40.71
CA PHE A 225 -51.96 63.86 -40.94
C PHE A 225 -51.55 65.16 -41.65
N LYS A 226 -50.46 65.81 -41.22
CA LYS A 226 -49.91 66.98 -41.93
C LYS A 226 -49.52 66.65 -43.36
N GLN A 227 -48.88 65.50 -43.59
CA GLN A 227 -48.47 65.08 -44.93
C GLN A 227 -49.69 64.86 -45.82
N PHE A 228 -50.74 64.23 -45.29
CA PHE A 228 -52.02 64.04 -45.98
C PHE A 228 -52.68 65.36 -46.36
N LEU A 229 -52.73 66.33 -45.44
CA LEU A 229 -53.28 67.66 -45.70
C LEU A 229 -52.47 68.41 -46.76
N ARG A 230 -51.14 68.32 -46.73
CA ARG A 230 -50.27 68.90 -47.76
C ARG A 230 -50.48 68.27 -49.15
N SER A 231 -50.72 66.97 -49.23
CA SER A 231 -50.96 66.30 -50.50
C SER A 231 -52.37 66.52 -51.06
N SER A 232 -53.35 66.84 -50.21
CA SER A 232 -54.77 66.93 -50.59
C SER A 232 -55.24 68.36 -50.88
N CYS A 233 -54.57 69.39 -50.34
CA CYS A 233 -54.93 70.79 -50.56
C CYS A 233 -54.24 71.37 -51.81
N ARG A 234 -55.03 71.94 -52.74
CA ARG A 234 -54.54 72.56 -53.98
C ARG A 234 -53.99 73.98 -53.80
N ASP A 235 -54.37 74.68 -52.72
CA ASP A 235 -53.88 76.02 -52.38
C ASP A 235 -52.69 75.96 -51.42
N THR A 236 -51.49 76.17 -51.96
CA THR A 236 -50.21 76.05 -51.23
C THR A 236 -49.93 77.18 -50.23
N SER A 237 -50.60 78.34 -50.35
CA SER A 237 -50.41 79.48 -49.44
C SER A 237 -51.29 79.40 -48.20
N PHE A 238 -52.61 79.17 -48.38
CA PHE A 238 -53.57 79.03 -47.28
C PHE A 238 -53.30 77.79 -46.42
N SER A 239 -52.92 76.66 -47.06
CA SER A 239 -52.57 75.43 -46.35
C SER A 239 -51.34 75.58 -45.45
N ARG A 240 -50.41 76.49 -45.77
CA ARG A 240 -49.17 76.67 -44.99
C ARG A 240 -49.42 77.40 -43.67
N GLU A 241 -50.16 78.50 -43.68
CA GLU A 241 -50.53 79.26 -42.47
C GLU A 241 -51.43 78.41 -41.55
N TYR A 242 -52.41 77.70 -42.14
CA TYR A 242 -53.30 76.80 -41.41
C TYR A 242 -52.55 75.64 -40.74
N LEU A 243 -51.63 74.98 -41.46
CA LEU A 243 -50.82 73.91 -40.88
C LEU A 243 -49.90 74.41 -39.76
N LYS A 244 -49.40 75.64 -39.84
CA LYS A 244 -48.58 76.26 -38.80
C LYS A 244 -49.40 76.53 -37.53
N GLN A 245 -50.62 77.02 -37.68
CA GLN A 245 -51.55 77.18 -36.54
C GLN A 245 -51.92 75.83 -35.93
N LEU A 246 -52.22 74.82 -36.76
CA LEU A 246 -52.54 73.48 -36.31
C LEU A 246 -51.38 72.81 -35.55
N GLU A 247 -50.14 73.04 -35.99
CA GLU A 247 -48.92 72.59 -35.29
C GLU A 247 -48.78 73.22 -33.91
N MET A 248 -48.98 74.55 -33.79
CA MET A 248 -48.95 75.21 -32.49
C MET A 248 -50.03 74.69 -31.54
N PHE A 249 -51.26 74.49 -32.01
CA PHE A 249 -52.34 73.93 -31.18
C PHE A 249 -52.03 72.51 -30.70
N TYR A 250 -51.43 71.68 -31.56
CA TYR A 250 -51.05 70.32 -31.20
C TYR A 250 -49.92 70.27 -30.18
N GLU A 251 -48.90 71.12 -30.32
CA GLU A 251 -47.80 71.25 -29.34
C GLU A 251 -48.31 71.78 -27.99
N GLU A 252 -49.27 72.71 -28.00
CA GLU A 252 -49.90 73.23 -26.79
C GLU A 252 -50.76 72.18 -26.07
N GLU A 253 -51.48 71.32 -26.81
CA GLU A 253 -52.24 70.20 -26.23
C GLU A 253 -51.34 69.08 -25.72
N ILE A 254 -50.25 68.75 -26.44
CA ILE A 254 -49.28 67.76 -25.96
C ILE A 254 -48.63 68.22 -24.65
N SER A 255 -48.28 69.50 -24.54
CA SER A 255 -47.66 70.07 -23.34
C SER A 255 -48.58 70.05 -22.11
N LYS A 256 -49.89 69.85 -22.30
CA LYS A 256 -50.89 69.70 -21.21
C LYS A 256 -51.08 68.24 -20.78
N LEU A 257 -50.58 67.28 -21.55
CA LEU A 257 -50.72 65.83 -21.36
C LEU A 257 -49.47 65.16 -20.78
N GLU A 258 -48.35 65.87 -20.72
CA GLU A 258 -47.12 65.52 -19.99
C GLU A 258 -47.20 65.91 -18.51
#